data_AF-A0A367LWS6-F1
#
_entry.id   AF-A0A367LWS6-F1
#
_cell.length_a   1.000
_cell.length_b   1.000
_cell.length_c   1.000
_cell.angle_alpha   90.00
_cell.angle_beta   90.00
_cell.angle_gamma   90.00
#
_symmetry.space_group_name_H-M   'P 1'
#
loop_
_entity.id
_entity.type
_entity.pdbx_description
1 polymer ?
#
loop_
_entity_poly.entity_id
_entity_poly.type
_entity_poly.pdbx_seq_one_letter_code
_entity_poly.pdbx_strand_id
1 'polypeptide(L)'
;MAVQDLLSQDEIDALLHGVDDGLVETEVEATPGSVKSYDLTSQDRIVRGRMPTLEMITERFARYTRISMFNLLRRSADVAVGGVQVMKFGEYVHSL
;
A
#
# COMPACT_ATOMS: atom_id res chain seq x y z
N MET A 1 -2.24 43.05 -0.34
CA MET A 1 -0.78 42.90 -0.18
C MET A 1 -0.51 42.78 1.30
N ALA A 2 -0.14 41.58 1.75
CA ALA A 2 0.54 41.23 3.00
C ALA A 2 0.30 39.73 3.19
N VAL A 3 1.14 38.94 2.52
CA VAL A 3 1.28 37.51 2.84
C VAL A 3 1.75 37.47 4.29
N GLN A 4 1.04 36.71 5.12
CA GLN A 4 1.40 36.49 6.51
C GLN A 4 2.85 36.00 6.54
N ASP A 5 3.71 36.80 7.16
CA ASP A 5 5.12 36.53 7.38
C ASP A 5 5.20 35.35 8.36
N LEU A 6 5.07 34.14 7.82
CA LEU A 6 4.81 32.91 8.60
C LEU A 6 6.10 32.35 9.22
N LEU A 7 7.24 33.00 9.00
CA LEU A 7 8.51 32.67 9.65
C LEU A 7 9.27 33.97 9.88
N SER A 8 9.89 34.09 11.05
CA SER A 8 10.85 35.16 11.33
C SER A 8 12.12 34.97 10.49
N GLN A 9 12.86 36.06 10.25
CA GLN A 9 14.08 35.97 9.44
C GLN A 9 15.14 35.03 10.03
N ASP A 10 15.20 34.92 11.35
CA ASP A 10 16.07 33.96 12.05
C ASP A 10 15.68 32.50 11.73
N GLU A 11 14.38 32.22 11.58
CA GLU A 11 13.90 30.89 11.19
C GLU A 11 14.13 30.62 9.69
N ILE A 12 14.07 31.64 8.84
CA ILE A 12 14.40 31.52 7.41
C ILE A 12 15.89 31.21 7.24
N ASP A 13 16.77 31.93 7.93
CA ASP A 13 18.20 31.70 7.88
C ASP A 13 18.58 30.32 8.42
N ALA A 14 17.94 29.88 9.52
CA ALA A 14 18.12 28.53 10.06
C ALA A 14 17.69 27.44 9.07
N LEU A 15 16.59 27.64 8.35
CA LEU A 15 16.16 26.71 7.30
C LEU A 15 17.09 26.74 6.07
N LEU A 16 17.55 27.92 5.67
CA LEU A 16 18.45 28.08 4.52
C LEU A 16 19.81 27.40 4.80
N HIS A 17 20.36 27.61 5.99
CA HIS A 17 21.61 26.98 6.42
C HIS A 17 21.42 25.47 6.62
N GLY A 18 20.28 25.02 7.17
CA GLY A 18 19.99 23.59 7.29
C GLY A 18 19.89 22.86 5.95
N VAL A 19 19.45 23.54 4.89
CA VAL A 19 19.41 23.02 3.51
C VAL A 19 20.80 23.01 2.88
N ASP A 20 21.60 24.07 3.03
CA ASP A 20 22.96 24.15 2.48
C ASP A 20 23.96 23.21 3.21
N ASP A 21 23.82 23.03 4.53
CA ASP A 21 24.65 22.11 5.33
C ASP A 21 24.27 20.63 5.13
N GLY A 22 23.28 20.34 4.29
CA GLY A 22 22.84 18.97 4.00
C GLY A 22 22.22 18.25 5.20
N LEU A 23 21.81 18.99 6.24
CA LEU A 23 21.12 18.47 7.43
C LEU A 23 19.67 18.05 7.12
N VAL A 24 19.14 18.47 5.98
CA VAL A 24 17.84 18.06 5.45
C VAL A 24 18.06 17.05 4.34
N GLU A 25 17.53 15.83 4.52
CA GLU A 25 17.47 14.83 3.45
C GLU A 25 16.60 15.37 2.31
N THR A 26 17.23 16.00 1.33
CA THR A 26 16.61 16.33 0.06
C THR A 26 16.62 15.07 -0.80
N GLU A 27 15.48 14.74 -1.43
CA GLU A 27 15.43 13.62 -2.37
C GLU A 27 16.42 13.91 -3.51
N VAL A 28 17.58 13.27 -3.46
CA VAL A 28 18.60 13.38 -4.51
C VAL A 28 17.96 12.88 -5.81
N GLU A 29 17.87 13.77 -6.81
CA GLU A 29 17.43 13.38 -8.15
C GLU A 29 18.28 12.19 -8.61
N ALA A 30 17.60 11.08 -8.88
CA ALA A 30 18.25 9.82 -9.18
C ALA A 30 19.08 9.97 -10.45
N THR A 31 20.38 9.67 -10.38
CA THR A 31 21.23 9.64 -11.57
C THR A 31 20.64 8.62 -12.55
N PRO A 32 20.42 8.98 -13.83
CA PRO A 32 19.84 8.06 -14.80
C PRO A 32 20.72 6.80 -14.91
N GLY A 33 20.14 5.64 -14.61
CA GLY A 33 20.84 4.35 -14.60
C GLY A 33 21.27 3.82 -13.22
N SER A 34 21.00 4.55 -12.13
CA SER A 34 21.25 4.06 -10.77
C SER A 34 20.20 3.01 -10.32
N VAL A 35 20.66 1.97 -9.63
CA VAL A 35 19.79 0.95 -9.02
C VAL A 35 19.30 1.47 -7.67
N LYS A 36 17.99 1.76 -7.56
CA LYS A 36 17.36 2.10 -6.29
C LYS A 36 16.94 0.83 -5.55
N SER A 37 17.30 0.72 -4.27
CA SER A 37 16.73 -0.29 -3.38
C SER A 37 15.23 -0.05 -3.28
N TYR A 38 14.44 -0.98 -3.82
CA TYR A 38 12.99 -0.90 -3.80
C TYR A 38 12.46 -1.56 -2.53
N ASP A 39 12.00 -0.75 -1.59
CA ASP A 39 11.35 -1.23 -0.39
C ASP A 39 9.86 -1.44 -0.64
N LEU A 40 9.47 -2.72 -0.64
CA LEU A 40 8.10 -3.18 -0.84
C LEU A 40 7.18 -2.86 0.35
N THR A 41 7.73 -2.45 1.49
CA THR A 41 6.98 -2.19 2.72
C THR A 41 6.54 -0.73 2.86
N SER A 42 7.25 0.20 2.23
CA SER A 42 7.01 1.65 2.33
C SER A 42 6.13 2.21 1.21
N GLN A 43 5.99 1.52 0.08
CA GLN A 43 5.05 1.95 -0.95
C GLN A 43 3.61 1.64 -0.54
N ASP A 44 2.96 2.63 0.06
CA ASP A 44 1.51 2.73 0.21
C ASP A 44 0.88 2.91 -1.19
N ARG A 45 0.97 1.88 -2.03
CA ARG A 45 0.06 1.74 -3.16
C ARG A 45 -1.30 1.38 -2.58
N ILE A 46 -1.97 2.38 -1.99
CA ILE A 46 -3.34 2.27 -1.54
C ILE A 46 -4.14 1.93 -2.79
N VAL A 47 -4.55 0.67 -2.92
CA VAL A 47 -5.51 0.26 -3.93
C VAL A 47 -6.84 0.85 -3.49
N ARG A 48 -7.07 2.13 -3.83
CA ARG A 48 -8.29 2.88 -3.53
C ARG A 48 -9.50 2.41 -4.35
N GLY A 49 -9.31 1.42 -5.23
CA GLY A 49 -10.36 0.87 -6.08
C GLY A 49 -10.72 -0.56 -5.67
N ARG A 50 -11.99 -0.93 -5.87
CA ARG A 50 -12.38 -2.35 -5.81
C ARG A 50 -11.57 -3.14 -6.85
N MET A 51 -11.29 -4.41 -6.56
CA MET A 51 -10.64 -5.31 -7.52
C MET A 51 -11.69 -6.28 -8.09
N PRO A 52 -12.56 -5.83 -9.01
CA PRO A 52 -13.71 -6.61 -9.47
C PRO A 52 -13.31 -7.95 -10.11
N THR A 53 -12.15 -8.00 -10.77
CA THR A 53 -11.65 -9.25 -11.34
C THR A 53 -11.25 -10.26 -10.26
N LEU A 54 -10.62 -9.80 -9.16
CA LEU A 54 -10.28 -10.68 -8.04
C LEU A 54 -11.52 -11.13 -7.28
N GLU A 55 -12.50 -10.24 -7.09
CA GLU A 55 -13.82 -10.57 -6.54
C GLU A 55 -14.46 -11.70 -7.37
N MET A 56 -14.53 -11.53 -8.70
CA MET A 56 -15.08 -12.54 -9.62
C MET A 56 -14.31 -13.87 -9.57
N ILE A 57 -12.98 -13.83 -9.49
CA ILE A 57 -12.15 -15.05 -9.37
C ILE A 57 -12.49 -15.77 -8.06
N THR A 58 -12.61 -15.04 -6.96
CA THR A 58 -12.93 -15.61 -5.63
C THR A 58 -14.32 -16.24 -5.61
N GLU A 59 -15.32 -15.59 -6.23
CA GLU A 59 -16.65 -16.19 -6.42
C GLU A 59 -16.61 -17.47 -7.24
N ARG A 60 -15.86 -17.50 -8.35
CA ARG A 60 -15.68 -18.71 -9.16
C ARG A 60 -15.02 -19.81 -8.36
N PHE A 61 -13.98 -19.49 -7.60
CA PHE A 61 -13.30 -20.42 -6.72
C PHE A 61 -14.27 -21.04 -5.70
N ALA A 62 -15.05 -20.23 -4.98
CA ALA A 62 -16.03 -20.73 -4.02
C ALA A 62 -17.05 -21.68 -4.65
N ARG A 63 -17.56 -21.36 -5.86
CA ARG A 63 -18.46 -22.24 -6.60
C ARG A 63 -17.82 -23.58 -6.97
N TYR A 64 -16.60 -23.58 -7.49
CA TYR A 64 -15.90 -24.81 -7.85
C TYR A 64 -15.50 -25.64 -6.64
N THR A 65 -15.09 -24.99 -5.55
CA THR A 65 -14.80 -25.66 -4.27
C THR A 65 -16.04 -26.38 -3.74
N ARG A 66 -17.21 -25.74 -3.78
CA ARG A 66 -18.48 -26.37 -3.40
C ARG A 66 -18.75 -27.66 -4.20
N ILE A 67 -18.61 -27.60 -5.52
CA ILE A 67 -18.81 -28.74 -6.41
C ILE A 67 -17.78 -29.85 -6.14
N SER A 68 -16.51 -29.47 -5.97
CA SER A 68 -15.42 -30.40 -5.69
C SER A 68 -15.63 -31.14 -4.37
N MET A 69 -16.00 -30.42 -3.30
CA MET A 69 -16.34 -31.02 -2.00
C MET A 69 -17.54 -31.95 -2.08
N PHE A 70 -18.59 -31.60 -2.84
CA PHE A 70 -19.72 -32.50 -3.06
C PHE A 70 -19.29 -33.78 -3.77
N ASN A 71 -18.47 -33.68 -4.82
CA ASN A 71 -17.98 -34.84 -5.56
C ASN A 71 -17.10 -35.75 -4.70
N LEU A 72 -16.29 -35.16 -3.81
CA LEU A 72 -15.41 -35.89 -2.91
C LEU A 72 -16.15 -36.54 -1.75
N LEU A 73 -16.93 -35.76 -1.00
CA LEU A 73 -17.57 -36.17 0.26
C LEU A 73 -18.95 -36.80 0.06
N ARG A 74 -19.51 -36.70 -1.15
CA ARG A 74 -20.89 -37.10 -1.48
C ARG A 74 -21.94 -36.46 -0.57
N ARG A 75 -21.64 -35.26 -0.05
CA ARG A 75 -22.51 -34.47 0.81
C ARG A 75 -22.48 -33.01 0.38
N SER A 76 -23.64 -32.34 0.45
CA SER A 76 -23.73 -30.90 0.18
C SER A 76 -22.88 -30.12 1.18
N ALA A 77 -22.00 -29.26 0.66
CA ALA A 77 -21.22 -28.31 1.44
C ALA A 77 -21.75 -26.89 1.17
N ASP A 78 -21.84 -26.07 2.22
CA ASP A 78 -22.11 -24.65 2.05
C ASP A 78 -20.79 -23.88 2.03
N VAL A 79 -20.57 -23.17 0.93
CA VAL A 79 -19.34 -22.41 0.68
C VAL A 79 -19.75 -21.06 0.13
N ALA A 80 -19.49 -19.98 0.86
CA ALA A 80 -19.81 -18.61 0.49
C ALA A 80 -18.55 -17.73 0.54
N VAL A 81 -18.54 -16.68 -0.26
CA VAL A 81 -17.47 -15.67 -0.24
C VAL A 81 -17.80 -14.63 0.83
N GLY A 82 -16.83 -14.35 1.70
CA GLY A 82 -16.92 -13.29 2.71
C GLY A 82 -16.60 -11.90 2.15
N GLY A 83 -16.70 -10.87 3.00
CA GLY A 83 -16.30 -9.51 2.62
C GLY A 83 -14.81 -9.41 2.30
N VAL A 84 -14.46 -8.55 1.34
CA VAL A 84 -13.06 -8.27 0.98
C VAL A 84 -12.53 -7.14 1.86
N GLN A 85 -11.37 -7.36 2.47
CA GLN A 85 -10.65 -6.34 3.23
C GLN A 85 -9.26 -6.14 2.64
N VAL A 86 -8.87 -4.87 2.49
CA VAL A 86 -7.50 -4.50 2.13
C VAL A 86 -6.74 -4.26 3.42
N MET A 87 -5.57 -4.89 3.56
CA MET A 87 -4.68 -4.73 4.71
C MET A 87 -3.23 -4.71 4.24
N LYS A 88 -2.34 -4.12 5.05
CA LYS A 88 -0.90 -4.12 4.70
C LYS A 88 -0.34 -5.53 4.81
N PHE A 89 0.62 -5.87 3.94
CA PHE A 89 1.27 -7.18 3.98
C PHE A 89 1.92 -7.46 5.34
N GLY A 90 2.57 -6.45 5.93
CA GLY A 90 3.13 -6.55 7.28
C GLY A 90 2.07 -6.88 8.32
N GLU A 91 0.92 -6.22 8.31
CA GLU A 91 -0.19 -6.51 9.23
C GLU A 91 -0.75 -7.93 9.03
N TYR A 92 -0.84 -8.38 7.78
CA TYR A 92 -1.32 -9.73 7.45
C TYR A 92 -0.41 -10.82 8.05
N VAL A 93 0.92 -10.66 7.92
CA VAL A 93 1.89 -11.62 8.47
C VAL A 93 1.79 -11.74 10.00
N HIS A 94 1.51 -10.64 10.69
CA HIS A 94 1.34 -10.66 12.16
C HIS A 94 -0.02 -11.22 12.60
N SER A 95 -0.97 -11.39 11.67
CA SER A 95 -2.32 -11.90 11.95
C SER A 95 -2.49 -13.42 11.73
N LEU A 96 -1.50 -14.06 11.08
CA LEU A 96 -1.43 -15.51 10.86
C LEU A 96 -0.94 -16.26 12.10
#